data_AF-N2JTA3-F1
#
_entry.id   AF-N2JTA3-F1
#
_cell.length_a   1.000
_cell.length_b   1.000
_cell.length_c   1.000
_cell.angle_alpha   90.00
_cell.angle_beta   90.00
_cell.angle_gamma   90.00
#
_symmetry.space_group_name_H-M   'P 1'
#
loop_
_entity.id
_entity.type
_entity.pdbx_description
1 polymer ?
#
loop_
_entity_poly.entity_id
_entity_poly.type
_entity_poly.pdbx_seq_one_letter_code
_entity_poly.pdbx_strand_id
1 'polypeptide(L)'
;MNSRLSTIDADIEEILNAMSAPERIALISKAVLWAASEVGLDGVDIEKSIQEMHHERLHEIAQKFDDRYFELQELDDPEHLTCFSKARGYSAAAFLAQGNIHEAMYEAIAATDAPQDILRIIKITRGGEA
;
A
#
# COMPACT_ATOMS: atom_id res chain seq x y z
N MET A 1 -8.77 -13.22 14.40
CA MET A 1 -9.31 -12.50 13.23
C MET A 1 -8.23 -12.56 12.18
N ASN A 2 -8.49 -13.17 11.02
CA ASN A 2 -7.52 -13.20 9.93
C ASN A 2 -7.54 -11.83 9.25
N SER A 3 -6.39 -11.20 9.06
CA SER A 3 -6.30 -9.93 8.34
C SER A 3 -6.53 -10.18 6.84
N ARG A 4 -6.87 -9.15 6.07
CA ARG A 4 -6.97 -9.30 4.60
C ARG A 4 -5.62 -9.69 3.98
N LEU A 5 -4.50 -9.30 4.59
CA LEU A 5 -3.16 -9.68 4.15
C LEU A 5 -2.97 -11.20 4.13
N SER A 6 -3.41 -11.93 5.16
CA SER A 6 -3.33 -13.41 5.18
C SER A 6 -4.05 -14.10 4.01
N THR A 7 -5.00 -13.41 3.37
CA THR A 7 -5.74 -13.97 2.22
C THR A 7 -4.97 -13.89 0.91
N ILE A 8 -4.00 -12.98 0.81
CA ILE A 8 -3.18 -12.77 -0.39
C ILE A 8 -1.75 -13.28 -0.20
N ASP A 9 -1.18 -13.14 1.01
CA ASP A 9 0.17 -13.60 1.33
C ASP A 9 0.34 -13.78 2.85
N ALA A 10 0.17 -15.01 3.33
CA ALA A 10 0.30 -15.35 4.74
C ALA A 10 1.75 -15.26 5.25
N ASP A 11 2.73 -15.49 4.37
CA ASP A 11 4.15 -15.44 4.72
C ASP A 11 4.57 -14.00 5.05
N ILE A 12 4.09 -13.02 4.28
CA ILE A 12 4.33 -11.59 4.56
C ILE A 12 3.72 -11.20 5.91
N GLU A 13 2.50 -11.66 6.23
CA GLU A 13 1.88 -11.37 7.53
C GLU A 13 2.68 -11.97 8.70
N GLU A 14 3.15 -13.21 8.57
CA GLU A 14 3.99 -13.86 9.59
C GLU A 14 5.30 -13.09 9.81
N ILE A 15 5.97 -12.68 8.72
CA ILE A 15 7.19 -11.88 8.77
C ILE A 15 6.94 -10.55 9.50
N LEU A 16 5.86 -9.83 9.18
CA LEU A 16 5.52 -8.57 9.83
C LEU A 16 5.26 -8.77 11.33
N ASN A 17 4.54 -9.83 11.70
CA ASN A 17 4.23 -10.11 13.11
C ASN A 17 5.48 -10.46 13.93
N ALA A 18 6.50 -11.04 13.31
CA ALA A 18 7.78 -11.35 13.94
C ALA A 18 8.72 -10.14 14.12
N MET A 19 8.46 -9.01 13.46
CA MET A 19 9.28 -7.78 13.55
C MET A 19 8.94 -6.93 14.76
N SER A 20 9.92 -6.19 15.29
CA SER A 20 9.64 -5.13 16.26
C SER A 20 8.80 -4.01 15.63
N ALA A 21 8.10 -3.23 16.46
CA ALA A 21 7.26 -2.14 15.96
C ALA A 21 8.04 -1.11 15.10
N PRO A 22 9.25 -0.65 15.49
CA PRO A 22 10.02 0.28 14.67
C PRO A 22 10.43 -0.29 13.31
N GLU A 23 10.96 -1.52 13.28
CA GLU A 23 11.35 -2.19 12.02
C GLU A 23 10.17 -2.36 11.08
N ARG A 24 9.02 -2.77 11.63
CA ARG A 24 7.78 -2.98 10.90
C ARG A 24 7.24 -1.69 10.30
N ILE A 25 7.22 -0.61 11.07
CA ILE A 25 6.80 0.71 10.56
C ILE A 25 7.74 1.15 9.42
N ALA A 26 9.06 1.05 9.61
CA ALA A 26 10.04 1.45 8.60
C ALA A 26 9.89 0.65 7.29
N LEU A 27 9.67 -0.67 7.40
CA LEU A 27 9.42 -1.53 6.26
C LEU A 27 8.15 -1.15 5.50
N ILE A 28 7.03 -0.98 6.22
CA ILE A 28 5.74 -0.69 5.59
C ILE A 28 5.77 0.68 4.92
N SER A 29 6.40 1.68 5.54
CA SER A 29 6.61 2.99 4.90
C SER A 29 7.37 2.85 3.58
N LYS A 30 8.43 2.04 3.52
CA LYS A 30 9.15 1.78 2.26
C LYS A 30 8.28 1.06 1.24
N ALA A 31 7.51 0.06 1.65
CA ALA A 31 6.60 -0.69 0.78
C ALA A 31 5.52 0.22 0.18
N VAL A 32 4.89 1.06 1.00
CA VAL A 32 3.85 2.00 0.58
C VAL A 32 4.40 3.05 -0.38
N LEU A 33 5.57 3.63 -0.09
CA LEU A 33 6.19 4.61 -0.98
C LEU A 33 6.65 4.01 -2.31
N TRP A 34 7.17 2.78 -2.28
CA TRP A 34 7.48 2.04 -3.50
C TRP A 34 6.20 1.78 -4.32
N ALA A 35 5.14 1.24 -3.71
CA ALA A 35 3.88 0.97 -4.41
C ALA A 35 3.26 2.25 -5.00
N ALA A 36 3.33 3.36 -4.26
CA ALA A 36 2.90 4.67 -4.73
C ALA A 36 3.66 5.09 -5.99
N SER A 37 4.99 4.92 -6.02
CA SER A 37 5.81 5.19 -7.20
C SER A 37 5.43 4.29 -8.39
N GLU A 38 5.24 2.99 -8.16
CA GLU A 38 4.90 2.03 -9.23
C GLU A 38 3.57 2.35 -9.93
N VAL A 39 2.59 2.87 -9.18
CA VAL A 39 1.27 3.23 -9.72
C VAL A 39 1.19 4.70 -10.15
N GLY A 40 2.34 5.39 -10.21
CA GLY A 40 2.47 6.75 -10.74
C GLY A 40 1.91 7.84 -9.83
N LEU A 41 1.94 7.64 -8.51
CA LEU A 41 1.64 8.68 -7.52
C LEU A 41 2.91 9.48 -7.20
N ASP A 42 2.72 10.73 -6.79
CA ASP A 42 3.82 11.56 -6.32
C ASP A 42 4.24 11.09 -4.91
N GLY A 43 5.40 10.44 -4.83
CA GLY A 43 5.94 9.92 -3.58
C GLY A 43 6.20 10.99 -2.53
N VAL A 44 6.55 12.22 -2.93
CA VAL A 44 6.80 13.34 -1.99
C VAL A 44 5.49 13.78 -1.36
N ASP A 45 4.44 13.93 -2.17
CA ASP A 45 3.11 14.30 -1.66
C ASP A 45 2.49 13.20 -0.79
N ILE A 46 2.69 11.92 -1.15
CA ILE A 46 2.26 10.78 -0.35
C ILE A 46 3.00 10.75 1.00
N GLU A 47 4.33 10.84 0.98
CA GLU A 47 5.14 10.84 2.20
C GLU A 47 4.72 11.98 3.14
N LYS A 48 4.56 13.19 2.60
CA LYS A 48 4.08 14.34 3.35
C LYS A 48 2.70 14.09 3.95
N SER A 49 1.76 13.55 3.18
CA SER A 49 0.40 13.27 3.64
C SER A 49 0.36 12.23 4.76
N ILE A 50 1.25 11.23 4.71
CA ILE A 50 1.41 10.23 5.78
C ILE A 50 1.98 10.88 7.05
N GLN A 51 3.03 11.69 6.92
CA GLN A 51 3.67 12.37 8.05
C GLN A 51 2.74 13.38 8.75
N GLU A 52 1.91 14.08 7.98
CA GLU A 52 0.90 15.02 8.48
C GLU A 52 -0.36 14.32 9.01
N MET A 53 -0.42 12.98 8.99
CA MET A 53 -1.57 12.17 9.40
C MET A 53 -2.87 12.54 8.68
N HIS A 54 -2.78 12.99 7.42
CA HIS A 54 -3.91 13.41 6.61
C HIS A 54 -4.64 12.21 5.97
N HIS A 55 -4.99 11.20 6.77
CA HIS A 55 -5.61 9.96 6.30
C HIS A 55 -6.99 10.18 5.65
N GLU A 56 -7.78 11.14 6.13
CA GLU A 56 -9.11 11.45 5.57
C GLU A 56 -8.98 11.93 4.11
N ARG A 57 -8.04 12.83 3.85
CA ARG A 57 -7.76 13.33 2.50
C ARG A 57 -7.28 12.22 1.58
N LEU A 58 -6.41 11.33 2.06
CA LEU A 58 -5.93 10.18 1.28
C LEU A 58 -7.10 9.23 0.94
N HIS A 59 -8.00 8.96 1.89
CA HIS A 59 -9.21 8.17 1.64
C HIS A 59 -10.17 8.84 0.66
N GLU A 60 -10.37 10.16 0.74
CA GLU A 60 -11.19 10.89 -0.24
C GLU A 60 -10.65 10.77 -1.66
N ILE A 61 -9.32 10.82 -1.82
CA ILE A 61 -8.68 10.66 -3.13
C ILE A 61 -8.81 9.20 -3.59
N ALA A 62 -8.58 8.23 -2.70
CA ALA A 62 -8.78 6.81 -3.02
C ALA A 62 -10.22 6.53 -3.50
N GLN A 63 -11.23 7.06 -2.81
CA GLN A 63 -12.63 6.90 -3.17
C GLN A 63 -12.94 7.46 -4.56
N LYS A 64 -12.37 8.63 -4.93
CA LYS A 64 -12.55 9.19 -6.28
C LYS A 64 -11.99 8.28 -7.37
N PHE A 65 -10.87 7.61 -7.11
CA PHE A 65 -10.32 6.62 -8.05
C PHE A 65 -11.13 5.33 -8.07
N ASP A 66 -11.68 4.88 -6.94
CA ASP A 66 -12.60 3.73 -6.88
C ASP A 66 -13.89 4.01 -7.67
N ASP A 67 -14.51 5.17 -7.48
CA ASP A 67 -15.70 5.58 -8.24
C ASP A 67 -15.39 5.59 -9.74
N ARG A 68 -14.24 6.16 -10.13
CA ARG A 68 -13.81 6.19 -11.52
C ARG A 68 -13.49 4.81 -12.08
N TYR A 69 -12.95 3.90 -11.27
CA TYR A 69 -12.72 2.51 -11.65
C TYR A 69 -14.03 1.84 -12.06
N PHE A 70 -15.08 1.95 -11.25
CA PHE A 70 -16.39 1.34 -11.58
C PHE A 70 -16.98 1.95 -12.84
N GLU A 71 -16.95 3.27 -13.01
CA GLU A 71 -17.41 3.95 -14.22
C GLU A 71 -16.70 3.43 -15.48
N LEU A 72 -15.37 3.30 -15.43
CA LEU A 72 -14.56 2.83 -16.57
C LEU A 72 -14.74 1.33 -16.83
N GLN A 73 -14.89 0.54 -15.77
CA GLN A 73 -15.13 -0.90 -15.87
C GLN A 73 -16.46 -1.20 -16.56
N GLU A 74 -17.52 -0.45 -16.26
CA GLU A 74 -18.82 -0.57 -16.94
C GLU A 74 -18.74 -0.25 -18.44
N LEU A 75 -17.77 0.59 -18.83
CA LEU A 75 -17.51 0.96 -20.22
C LEU A 75 -16.50 0.04 -20.92
N ASP A 76 -15.97 -0.98 -20.23
CA ASP A 76 -14.86 -1.85 -20.68
C ASP A 76 -13.62 -1.04 -21.12
N ASP A 77 -13.42 0.14 -20.51
CA ASP A 77 -12.29 1.01 -20.81
C ASP A 77 -11.05 0.50 -20.07
N PRO A 78 -9.94 0.18 -20.76
CA PRO A 78 -8.74 -0.40 -20.15
C PRO A 78 -8.09 0.46 -19.06
N GLU A 79 -8.39 1.76 -18.98
CA GLU A 79 -7.90 2.64 -17.92
C GLU A 79 -8.49 2.32 -16.53
N HIS A 80 -9.53 1.47 -16.44
CA HIS A 80 -10.10 1.07 -15.15
C HIS A 80 -9.03 0.49 -14.21
N LEU A 81 -8.13 -0.36 -14.72
CA LEU A 81 -7.07 -0.95 -13.88
C LEU A 81 -6.09 0.10 -13.35
N THR A 82 -5.78 1.14 -14.13
CA THR A 82 -4.96 2.26 -13.66
C THR A 82 -5.65 3.00 -12.51
N CYS A 83 -6.97 3.20 -12.60
CA CYS A 83 -7.74 3.80 -11.51
C CYS A 83 -7.76 2.91 -10.27
N PHE A 84 -7.97 1.60 -10.44
CA PHE A 84 -7.90 0.63 -9.35
C PHE A 84 -6.54 0.70 -8.63
N SER A 85 -5.43 0.55 -9.36
CA SER A 85 -4.08 0.59 -8.78
C SER A 85 -3.81 1.88 -8.00
N LYS A 86 -4.26 3.03 -8.51
CA LYS A 86 -4.14 4.31 -7.81
C LYS A 86 -5.02 4.38 -6.55
N ALA A 87 -6.26 3.90 -6.60
CA ALA A 87 -7.14 3.84 -5.43
C ALA A 87 -6.50 3.00 -4.30
N ARG A 88 -5.94 1.84 -4.66
CA ARG A 88 -5.21 0.96 -3.73
C ARG A 88 -3.95 1.65 -3.18
N GLY A 89 -3.17 2.33 -4.01
CA GLY A 89 -1.98 3.09 -3.57
C GLY A 89 -2.30 4.21 -2.57
N TYR A 90 -3.34 5.00 -2.80
CA TYR A 90 -3.81 6.01 -1.84
C TYR A 90 -4.38 5.38 -0.56
N SER A 91 -5.09 4.25 -0.68
CA SER A 91 -5.61 3.50 0.48
C SER A 91 -4.47 2.97 1.36
N ALA A 92 -3.40 2.45 0.76
CA ALA A 92 -2.22 1.99 1.47
C ALA A 92 -1.59 3.11 2.31
N ALA A 93 -1.45 4.30 1.72
CA ALA A 93 -0.97 5.49 2.43
C ALA A 93 -1.91 5.93 3.55
N ALA A 94 -3.23 5.91 3.32
CA ALA A 94 -4.23 6.29 4.32
C ALA A 94 -4.19 5.35 5.54
N PHE A 95 -4.14 4.04 5.32
CA PHE A 95 -4.05 3.06 6.41
C PHE A 95 -2.73 3.16 7.16
N LEU A 96 -1.62 3.44 6.48
CA LEU A 96 -0.34 3.68 7.14
C LEU A 96 -0.40 4.92 8.05
N ALA A 97 -1.01 6.01 7.57
CA ALA A 97 -1.22 7.22 8.36
C ALA A 97 -2.12 6.99 9.60
N GLN A 98 -3.02 6.00 9.55
CA GLN A 98 -3.85 5.56 10.68
C GLN A 98 -3.15 4.55 11.61
N GLY A 99 -1.95 4.09 11.26
CA GLY A 99 -1.25 3.02 11.96
C GLY A 99 -1.80 1.61 11.69
N ASN A 100 -2.67 1.44 10.71
CA ASN A 100 -3.19 0.13 10.30
C ASN A 100 -2.24 -0.57 9.33
N ILE A 101 -1.17 -1.10 9.89
CA ILE A 101 -0.04 -1.71 9.19
C ILE A 101 -0.39 -2.88 8.26
N HIS A 102 -1.32 -3.76 8.65
CA HIS A 102 -1.68 -4.93 7.85
C HIS A 102 -2.51 -4.54 6.64
N GLU A 103 -3.46 -3.62 6.82
CA GLU A 103 -4.24 -3.08 5.69
C GLU A 103 -3.36 -2.25 4.76
N ALA A 104 -2.42 -1.44 5.29
CA ALA A 104 -1.46 -0.71 4.46
C ALA A 104 -0.65 -1.64 3.56
N MET A 105 -0.14 -2.76 4.10
CA MET A 105 0.60 -3.74 3.32
C MET A 105 -0.29 -4.46 2.30
N TYR A 106 -1.51 -4.85 2.71
CA TYR A 106 -2.47 -5.47 1.81
C TYR A 106 -2.76 -4.57 0.60
N GLU A 107 -3.08 -3.29 0.84
CA GLU A 107 -3.42 -2.35 -0.22
C GLU A 107 -2.20 -2.05 -1.12
N ALA A 108 -0.97 -2.03 -0.57
CA ALA A 108 0.25 -1.88 -1.37
C ALA A 108 0.48 -3.07 -2.33
N ILE A 109 0.23 -4.30 -1.86
CA ILE A 109 0.28 -5.49 -2.73
C ILE A 109 -0.84 -5.42 -3.76
N ALA A 110 -2.07 -5.08 -3.36
CA ALA A 110 -3.20 -4.97 -4.28
C ALA A 110 -2.99 -3.89 -5.35
N ALA A 111 -2.29 -2.80 -5.03
CA ALA A 111 -1.98 -1.74 -5.99
C ALA A 111 -1.05 -2.19 -7.12
N THR A 112 -0.13 -3.12 -6.82
CA THR A 112 0.99 -3.49 -7.69
C THR A 112 0.88 -4.91 -8.26
N ASP A 113 0.07 -5.77 -7.63
CA ASP A 113 0.01 -7.22 -7.86
C ASP A 113 1.40 -7.89 -7.78
N ALA A 114 2.28 -7.36 -6.94
CA ALA A 114 3.70 -7.73 -6.89
C ALA A 114 4.20 -8.09 -5.47
N PRO A 115 3.64 -9.15 -4.82
CA PRO A 115 4.07 -9.57 -3.48
C PRO A 115 5.56 -9.98 -3.43
N GLN A 116 6.12 -10.46 -4.54
CA GLN A 116 7.53 -10.85 -4.60
C GLN A 116 8.49 -9.65 -4.49
N ASP A 117 8.10 -8.47 -4.97
CA ASP A 117 8.90 -7.26 -4.83
C ASP A 117 8.84 -6.70 -3.41
N ILE A 118 7.70 -6.84 -2.74
CA ILE A 118 7.59 -6.60 -1.29
C ILE A 118 8.55 -7.52 -0.52
N LEU A 119 8.59 -8.82 -0.82
CA LEU A 119 9.54 -9.75 -0.19
C LEU A 119 11.01 -9.35 -0.46
N ARG A 120 11.33 -8.75 -1.61
CA ARG A 120 12.68 -8.19 -1.88
C ARG A 120 12.95 -6.96 -1.01
N ILE A 121 12.00 -6.04 -0.87
CA ILE A 121 12.11 -4.87 0.01
C ILE A 121 12.34 -5.30 1.47
N ILE A 122 11.65 -6.36 1.92
CA ILE A 122 11.85 -6.98 3.23
C ILE A 122 13.30 -7.47 3.37
N LYS A 123 13.79 -8.26 2.42
CA LYS A 123 15.15 -8.81 2.45
C LYS A 123 16.21 -7.73 2.49
N ILE A 124 16.07 -6.68 1.67
CA ILE A 124 16.99 -5.53 1.66
C ILE A 124 16.96 -4.79 3.00
N THR A 125 15.77 -4.56 3.55
CA THR A 125 15.61 -3.84 4.82
C THR A 125 16.23 -4.60 5.98
N ARG A 126 16.16 -5.94 5.99
CA ARG A 126 16.79 -6.79 7.02
C ARG A 126 18.28 -7.07 6.79
N GLY A 127 18.73 -7.05 5.53
CA GLY A 127 20.13 -7.31 5.16
C GLY A 127 21.05 -6.10 5.26
N GLY A 128 20.49 -4.90 5.43
CA GLY A 128 21.24 -3.64 5.60
C GLY A 128 21.76 -3.38 7.01
N GLU A 129 21.54 -4.30 7.96
CA GLU A 129 22.03 -4.24 9.35
C GLU A 129 23.24 -5.18 9.59
N ALA A 130 24.22 -5.17 8.67
CA ALA A 130 25.49 -5.90 8.83
C ALA A 130 26.67 -4.94 8.95
#